data_AF-A0A924UBA8-F1
#
_entry.id   AF-A0A924UBA8-F1
#
_cell.length_a   1.000
_cell.length_b   1.000
_cell.length_c   1.000
_cell.angle_alpha   90.00
_cell.angle_beta   90.00
_cell.angle_gamma   90.00
#
_symmetry.space_group_name_H-M   'P 1'
#
loop_
_entity.id
_entity.type
_entity.pdbx_description
1 polymer ?
#
loop_
_entity_poly.entity_id
_entity_poly.type
_entity_poly.pdbx_seq_one_letter_code
_entity_poly.pdbx_strand_id
1 'polypeptide(L)'
;PDKYLDDLAVMIAGYGTDGAIDAEGLRNVVMIARAAARAAALNRLQGSDLDGDGAIAGAEMRVSAASEAARARGQLVLNFAKADADGDDLVSEDELRAFANAAAQKAFSEDKAAAVYAILGFDTNGDGQVTLPEVRAAIATVALAGKADAQRRIEGDTHSGNQVRRSPPVDGVMGTPL
;
A
#
# COMPACT_ATOMS: atom_id res chain seq x y z
N PRO A 1 0.47 -0.15 -15.47
CA PRO A 1 -0.99 0.05 -15.69
C PRO A 1 -1.77 -1.26 -15.56
N ASP A 2 -1.31 -2.32 -16.24
CA ASP A 2 -2.07 -3.57 -16.36
C ASP A 2 -2.23 -4.31 -15.03
N LYS A 3 -1.15 -4.45 -14.25
CA LYS A 3 -1.22 -5.12 -12.93
C LYS A 3 -2.28 -4.52 -11.98
N TYR A 4 -2.46 -3.19 -11.99
CA TYR A 4 -3.44 -2.54 -11.12
C TYR A 4 -4.87 -2.89 -11.52
N LEU A 5 -5.14 -2.95 -12.82
CA LEU A 5 -6.44 -3.35 -13.35
C LEU A 5 -6.70 -4.84 -13.13
N ASP A 6 -5.66 -5.67 -13.21
CA ASP A 6 -5.76 -7.10 -12.89
C ASP A 6 -6.06 -7.32 -11.40
N ASP A 7 -5.33 -6.64 -10.51
CA ASP A 7 -5.55 -6.70 -9.06
C ASP A 7 -6.99 -6.24 -8.71
N LEU A 8 -7.47 -5.17 -9.34
CA LEU A 8 -8.85 -4.68 -9.15
C LEU A 8 -9.89 -5.65 -9.73
N ALA A 9 -9.64 -6.25 -10.89
CA ALA A 9 -10.54 -7.24 -11.49
C ALA A 9 -10.72 -8.45 -10.57
N VAL A 10 -9.62 -8.93 -9.96
CA VAL A 10 -9.67 -9.98 -8.93
C VAL A 10 -10.47 -9.52 -7.72
N MET A 11 -10.29 -8.28 -7.29
CA MET A 11 -11.02 -7.72 -6.14
C MET A 11 -12.53 -7.64 -6.40
N ILE A 12 -12.94 -7.11 -7.55
CA ILE A 12 -14.35 -7.04 -7.97
C ILE A 12 -14.94 -8.45 -8.08
N ALA A 13 -14.22 -9.40 -8.68
CA ALA A 13 -14.70 -10.77 -8.82
C ALA A 13 -14.83 -11.51 -7.47
N GLY A 14 -13.96 -11.21 -6.50
CA GLY A 14 -13.94 -11.87 -5.20
C GLY A 14 -14.85 -11.24 -4.14
N TYR A 15 -15.04 -9.92 -4.19
CA TYR A 15 -15.68 -9.14 -3.11
C TYR A 15 -16.76 -8.17 -3.60
N GLY A 16 -16.91 -8.03 -4.92
CA GLY A 16 -17.92 -7.19 -5.53
C GLY A 16 -19.21 -7.93 -5.85
N THR A 17 -20.20 -7.18 -6.30
CA THR A 17 -21.50 -7.65 -6.79
C THR A 17 -21.74 -7.11 -8.19
N ASP A 18 -22.30 -7.91 -9.09
CA ASP A 18 -22.66 -7.50 -10.46
C ASP A 18 -21.53 -6.83 -11.27
N GLY A 19 -20.27 -7.24 -11.01
CA GLY A 19 -19.10 -6.70 -11.73
C GLY A 19 -18.66 -5.32 -11.25
N ALA A 20 -19.15 -4.87 -10.10
CA ALA A 20 -18.73 -3.65 -9.43
C ALA A 20 -18.32 -3.94 -7.98
N ILE A 21 -17.54 -3.05 -7.38
CA ILE A 21 -17.22 -3.11 -5.95
C ILE A 21 -17.65 -1.82 -5.26
N ASP A 22 -18.29 -1.96 -4.11
CA ASP A 22 -18.78 -0.85 -3.29
C ASP A 22 -17.96 -0.70 -2.00
N ALA A 23 -18.37 0.24 -1.15
CA ALA A 23 -17.69 0.48 0.14
C ALA A 23 -17.73 -0.74 1.08
N GLU A 24 -18.74 -1.62 0.98
CA GLU A 24 -18.83 -2.83 1.80
C GLU A 24 -17.87 -3.92 1.30
N GLY A 25 -17.82 -4.16 -0.02
CA GLY A 25 -16.86 -5.05 -0.65
C GLY A 25 -15.41 -4.66 -0.31
N LEU A 26 -15.09 -3.36 -0.36
CA LEU A 26 -13.77 -2.86 0.05
C LEU A 26 -13.50 -3.06 1.55
N ARG A 27 -14.51 -2.87 2.42
CA ARG A 27 -14.40 -3.22 3.85
C ARG A 27 -14.07 -4.70 4.02
N ASN A 28 -14.75 -5.58 3.29
CA ASN A 28 -14.53 -7.02 3.34
C ASN A 28 -13.11 -7.42 2.92
N VAL A 29 -12.57 -6.78 1.87
CA VAL A 29 -11.16 -6.94 1.46
C VAL A 29 -10.21 -6.64 2.62
N VAL A 30 -10.38 -5.50 3.28
CA VAL A 30 -9.53 -5.08 4.42
C VAL A 30 -9.68 -6.06 5.60
N MET A 31 -10.91 -6.46 5.93
CA MET A 31 -11.18 -7.40 7.01
C MET A 31 -10.51 -8.75 6.77
N ILE A 32 -10.63 -9.29 5.56
CA ILE A 32 -10.09 -10.59 5.19
C ILE A 32 -8.56 -10.55 5.12
N ALA A 33 -7.98 -9.48 4.59
CA ALA A 33 -6.53 -9.30 4.59
C ALA A 33 -5.96 -9.26 6.03
N ARG A 34 -6.61 -8.52 6.93
CA ARG A 34 -6.24 -8.49 8.35
C ARG A 34 -6.47 -9.83 9.04
N ALA A 35 -7.55 -10.54 8.72
CA ALA A 35 -7.82 -11.87 9.25
C ALA A 35 -6.76 -12.89 8.84
N ALA A 36 -6.37 -12.90 7.56
CA ALA A 36 -5.29 -13.75 7.06
C ALA A 36 -3.97 -13.44 7.76
N ALA A 37 -3.66 -12.16 7.99
CA ALA A 37 -2.46 -11.77 8.72
C ALA A 37 -2.47 -12.19 10.20
N ARG A 38 -3.63 -12.12 10.88
CA ARG A 38 -3.82 -12.67 12.23
C ARG A 38 -3.58 -14.17 12.25
N ALA A 39 -4.24 -14.92 11.36
CA ALA A 39 -4.10 -16.37 11.27
C ALA A 39 -2.65 -16.79 11.00
N ALA A 40 -1.97 -16.10 10.09
CA ALA A 40 -0.56 -16.35 9.82
C ALA A 40 0.35 -16.04 11.03
N ALA A 41 -0.05 -15.12 11.91
CA ALA A 41 0.66 -14.85 13.15
C ALA A 41 0.44 -15.93 14.20
N LEU A 42 -0.80 -16.35 14.41
CA LEU A 42 -1.16 -17.42 15.34
C LEU A 42 -0.53 -18.75 14.95
N ASN A 43 -0.59 -19.12 13.66
CA ASN A 43 0.00 -20.36 13.16
C ASN A 43 1.51 -20.50 13.44
N ARG A 44 2.23 -19.39 13.63
CA ARG A 44 3.67 -19.43 13.97
C ARG A 44 3.94 -19.87 15.41
N LEU A 45 2.94 -19.75 16.29
CA LEU A 45 3.05 -20.05 17.71
C LEU A 45 2.25 -21.31 18.08
N GLN A 46 1.04 -21.47 17.53
CA GLN A 46 0.12 -22.58 17.84
C GLN A 46 0.72 -23.98 17.63
N GLY A 47 1.73 -24.15 16.78
CA GLY A 47 2.45 -25.44 16.69
C GLY A 47 3.25 -25.80 17.96
N SER A 48 3.32 -24.91 18.94
CA SER A 48 3.98 -25.11 20.23
C SER A 48 3.01 -25.35 21.39
N ASP A 49 1.70 -25.27 21.17
CA ASP A 49 0.67 -25.71 22.12
C ASP A 49 0.60 -27.24 22.03
N LEU A 50 1.30 -27.93 22.94
CA LEU A 50 1.52 -29.38 22.87
C LEU A 50 0.44 -30.17 23.60
N ASP A 51 -0.20 -29.58 24.61
CA ASP A 51 -1.31 -30.18 25.33
C ASP A 51 -2.70 -29.75 24.84
N GLY A 52 -2.77 -28.71 23.99
CA GLY A 52 -3.97 -28.26 23.32
C GLY A 52 -4.88 -27.42 24.21
N ASP A 53 -4.35 -26.80 25.26
CA ASP A 53 -5.13 -25.97 26.19
C ASP A 53 -5.40 -24.55 25.67
N GLY A 54 -4.76 -24.17 24.56
CA GLY A 54 -4.92 -22.88 23.89
C GLY A 54 -4.02 -21.76 24.45
N ALA A 55 -3.29 -22.01 25.53
CA ALA A 55 -2.16 -21.21 25.94
C ALA A 55 -0.86 -21.82 25.38
N ILE A 56 0.25 -21.10 25.50
CA ILE A 56 1.56 -21.64 25.13
C ILE A 56 2.51 -21.39 26.28
N ALA A 57 2.80 -22.44 27.04
CA ALA A 57 3.78 -22.35 28.11
C ALA A 57 5.20 -22.35 27.55
N GLY A 58 6.12 -21.66 28.22
CA GLY A 58 7.53 -21.64 27.84
C GLY A 58 8.17 -23.03 27.87
N ALA A 59 7.64 -23.94 28.69
CA ALA A 59 8.05 -25.35 28.69
C ALA A 59 7.76 -26.03 27.35
N GLU A 60 6.57 -25.82 26.80
CA GLU A 60 6.19 -26.38 25.51
C GLU A 60 6.96 -25.72 24.37
N MET A 61 7.14 -24.40 24.44
CA MET A 61 8.01 -23.65 23.52
C MET A 61 9.43 -24.24 23.48
N ARG A 62 10.03 -24.54 24.65
CA ARG A 62 11.36 -25.16 24.75
C ARG A 62 11.41 -26.54 24.11
N VAL A 63 10.35 -27.35 24.27
CA VAL A 63 10.24 -28.67 23.64
C VAL A 63 10.15 -28.54 22.12
N SER A 64 9.28 -27.67 21.60
CA SER A 64 9.12 -27.42 20.16
C SER A 64 10.40 -26.85 19.54
N ALA A 65 11.01 -25.86 20.20
CA ALA A 65 12.27 -25.24 19.80
C ALA A 65 13.45 -26.23 19.70
N ALA A 66 13.45 -27.31 20.49
CA ALA A 66 14.54 -28.27 20.51
C ALA A 66 14.61 -29.13 19.23
N SER A 67 13.47 -29.34 18.58
CA SER A 67 13.34 -30.12 17.33
C SER A 67 13.55 -29.28 16.06
N GLU A 68 13.67 -27.95 16.18
CA GLU A 68 13.76 -27.02 15.06
C GLU A 68 15.19 -26.70 14.63
N ALA A 69 15.39 -26.44 13.33
CA ALA A 69 16.65 -25.90 12.82
C ALA A 69 16.94 -24.54 13.46
N ALA A 70 18.24 -24.18 13.62
CA ALA A 70 18.66 -22.99 14.37
C ALA A 70 17.93 -21.68 13.99
N ARG A 71 17.66 -21.47 12.69
CA ARG A 71 16.91 -20.31 12.22
C ARG A 71 15.44 -20.33 12.65
N ALA A 72 14.76 -21.47 12.46
CA ALA A 72 13.36 -21.64 12.82
C ALA A 72 13.18 -21.53 14.34
N ARG A 73 14.07 -22.17 15.10
CA ARG A 73 14.19 -22.02 16.55
C ARG A 73 14.30 -20.56 16.99
N GLY A 74 15.22 -19.80 16.38
CA GLY A 74 15.40 -18.39 16.71
C GLY A 74 14.16 -17.53 16.42
N GLN A 75 13.45 -17.83 15.33
CA GLN A 75 12.18 -17.16 15.02
C GLN A 75 11.07 -17.51 16.00
N LEU A 76 10.99 -18.78 16.43
CA LEU A 76 10.00 -19.27 17.37
C LEU A 76 10.19 -18.61 18.75
N VAL A 77 11.42 -18.60 19.26
CA VAL A 77 11.78 -17.90 20.53
C VAL A 77 11.46 -16.41 20.45
N LEU A 78 11.79 -15.75 19.32
CA LEU A 78 11.52 -14.32 19.15
C LEU A 78 10.01 -14.02 19.09
N ASN A 79 9.21 -14.91 18.50
CA ASN A 79 7.77 -14.73 18.44
C ASN A 79 7.13 -14.97 19.80
N PHE A 80 7.60 -15.98 20.55
CA PHE A 80 7.15 -16.24 21.91
C PHE A 80 7.39 -15.02 22.80
N ALA A 81 8.62 -14.51 22.83
CA ALA A 81 8.99 -13.33 23.63
C ALA A 81 8.31 -12.02 23.20
N LYS A 82 7.65 -11.99 22.03
CA LYS A 82 6.83 -10.85 21.61
C LYS A 82 5.36 -11.03 21.97
N ALA A 83 4.92 -12.27 22.15
CA ALA A 83 3.57 -12.60 22.49
C ALA A 83 3.38 -12.59 24.01
N ASP A 84 4.31 -13.19 24.76
CA ASP A 84 4.46 -13.07 26.22
C ASP A 84 4.81 -11.61 26.58
N ALA A 85 3.78 -10.83 26.84
CA ALA A 85 3.86 -9.39 27.00
C ALA A 85 4.09 -8.99 28.46
N ASP A 86 3.62 -9.80 29.41
CA ASP A 86 3.84 -9.59 30.83
C ASP A 86 5.07 -10.32 31.39
N GLY A 87 5.64 -11.26 30.64
CA GLY A 87 6.90 -11.92 30.93
C GLY A 87 6.78 -13.08 31.92
N ASP A 88 5.62 -13.71 32.02
CA ASP A 88 5.34 -14.79 32.97
C ASP A 88 5.70 -16.20 32.47
N ASP A 89 6.35 -16.31 31.30
CA ASP A 89 6.69 -17.57 30.60
C ASP A 89 5.43 -18.34 30.14
N LEU A 90 4.29 -17.67 29.97
CA LEU A 90 3.04 -18.20 29.44
C LEU A 90 2.42 -17.22 28.44
N VAL A 91 2.20 -17.64 27.20
CA VAL A 91 1.39 -16.83 26.27
C VAL A 91 -0.08 -17.19 26.47
N SER A 92 -0.81 -16.28 27.11
CA SER A 92 -2.26 -16.40 27.31
C SER A 92 -3.07 -16.17 26.03
N GLU A 93 -4.37 -16.49 26.06
CA GLU A 93 -5.26 -16.23 24.91
C GLU A 93 -5.34 -14.72 24.56
N ASP A 94 -5.36 -13.86 25.57
CA ASP A 94 -5.43 -12.40 25.38
C ASP A 94 -4.14 -11.86 24.75
N GLU A 95 -3.00 -12.39 25.15
CA GLU A 95 -1.69 -12.07 24.58
C GLU A 95 -1.53 -12.59 23.14
N LEU A 96 -1.97 -13.82 22.87
CA LEU A 96 -2.04 -14.36 21.50
C LEU A 96 -2.91 -13.46 20.61
N ARG A 97 -4.06 -13.00 21.13
CA ARG A 97 -4.96 -12.09 20.42
C ARG A 97 -4.30 -10.74 20.17
N ALA A 98 -3.63 -10.17 21.17
CA ALA A 98 -2.92 -8.91 21.05
C ALA A 98 -1.76 -8.99 20.03
N PHE A 99 -0.96 -10.05 20.12
CA PHE A 99 0.13 -10.36 19.18
C PHE A 99 -0.39 -10.48 17.75
N ALA A 100 -1.46 -11.24 17.53
CA ALA A 100 -2.07 -11.42 16.21
C ALA A 100 -2.61 -10.10 15.65
N ASN A 101 -3.28 -9.28 16.48
CA ASN A 101 -3.78 -7.97 16.09
C ASN A 101 -2.65 -7.01 15.70
N ALA A 102 -1.57 -6.96 16.48
CA ALA A 102 -0.41 -6.14 16.17
C ALA A 102 0.26 -6.59 14.86
N ALA A 103 0.39 -7.90 14.65
CA ALA A 103 0.92 -8.45 13.41
C ALA A 103 0.04 -8.10 12.20
N ALA A 104 -1.29 -8.14 12.36
CA ALA A 104 -2.23 -7.78 11.31
C ALA A 104 -2.18 -6.29 10.95
N GLN A 105 -2.11 -5.40 11.93
CA GLN A 105 -1.93 -3.96 11.69
C GLN A 105 -0.60 -3.67 11.01
N LYS A 106 0.47 -4.38 11.38
CA LYS A 106 1.78 -4.23 10.73
C LYS A 106 1.79 -4.74 9.29
N ALA A 107 1.17 -5.89 9.03
CA ALA A 107 1.10 -6.47 7.69
C ALA A 107 0.18 -5.66 6.76
N PHE A 108 -0.95 -5.21 7.31
CA PHE A 108 -1.99 -4.44 6.62
C PHE A 108 -2.33 -3.18 7.41
N SER A 109 -1.49 -2.16 7.24
CA SER A 109 -1.58 -0.87 7.92
C SER A 109 -2.81 -0.05 7.51
N GLU A 110 -3.09 1.00 8.27
CA GLU A 110 -4.14 1.97 7.91
C GLU A 110 -3.87 2.63 6.56
N ASP A 111 -2.61 2.93 6.21
CA ASP A 111 -2.27 3.49 4.89
C ASP A 111 -2.65 2.55 3.74
N LYS A 112 -2.44 1.24 3.92
CA LYS A 112 -2.85 0.24 2.93
C LYS A 112 -4.37 0.14 2.85
N ALA A 113 -5.07 0.21 3.98
CA ALA A 113 -6.52 0.26 4.00
C ALA A 113 -7.06 1.51 3.30
N ALA A 114 -6.46 2.68 3.56
CA ALA A 114 -6.80 3.93 2.90
C ALA A 114 -6.57 3.86 1.39
N ALA A 115 -5.48 3.23 0.94
CA ALA A 115 -5.24 2.99 -0.48
C ALA A 115 -6.30 2.08 -1.13
N VAL A 116 -6.84 1.10 -0.41
CA VAL A 116 -7.97 0.30 -0.89
C VAL A 116 -9.24 1.15 -0.98
N TYR A 117 -9.55 1.96 0.03
CA TYR A 117 -10.72 2.85 -0.02
C TYR A 117 -10.62 3.96 -1.06
N ALA A 118 -9.41 4.35 -1.45
CA ALA A 118 -9.20 5.31 -2.53
C ALA A 118 -9.77 4.83 -3.88
N ILE A 119 -10.07 3.53 -4.03
CA ILE A 119 -10.77 2.99 -5.19
C ILE A 119 -12.14 3.67 -5.39
N LEU A 120 -12.84 4.04 -4.31
CA LEU A 120 -14.12 4.77 -4.39
C LEU A 120 -13.99 6.14 -5.08
N GLY A 121 -12.79 6.72 -5.15
CA GLY A 121 -12.55 7.95 -5.90
C GLY A 121 -12.67 7.79 -7.42
N PHE A 122 -12.76 6.56 -7.93
CA PHE A 122 -13.00 6.27 -9.34
C PHE A 122 -14.48 6.12 -9.70
N ASP A 123 -15.39 6.19 -8.71
CA ASP A 123 -16.83 6.28 -8.97
C ASP A 123 -17.13 7.64 -9.63
N THR A 124 -17.24 7.62 -10.96
CA THR A 124 -17.42 8.85 -11.75
C THR A 124 -18.88 9.21 -11.94
N ASN A 125 -19.78 8.22 -11.84
CA ASN A 125 -21.21 8.41 -12.05
C ASN A 125 -21.97 8.70 -10.73
N GLY A 126 -21.30 8.49 -9.58
CA GLY A 126 -21.81 8.75 -8.24
C GLY A 126 -22.80 7.71 -7.73
N ASP A 127 -22.77 6.49 -8.25
CA ASP A 127 -23.70 5.42 -7.88
C ASP A 127 -23.25 4.60 -6.64
N GLY A 128 -22.09 4.94 -6.08
CA GLY A 128 -21.52 4.29 -4.90
C GLY A 128 -20.80 2.97 -5.20
N GLN A 129 -20.69 2.60 -6.48
CA GLN A 129 -20.01 1.41 -6.95
C GLN A 129 -18.88 1.80 -7.90
N VAL A 130 -17.88 0.93 -8.01
CA VAL A 130 -16.74 1.14 -8.89
C VAL A 130 -16.59 -0.05 -9.82
N THR A 131 -16.60 0.23 -11.11
CA THR A 131 -16.47 -0.76 -12.18
C THR A 131 -15.11 -0.66 -12.88
N LEU A 132 -14.67 -1.74 -13.54
CA LEU A 132 -13.44 -1.71 -14.34
C LEU A 132 -13.44 -0.63 -15.44
N PRO A 133 -14.56 -0.39 -16.18
CA PRO A 133 -14.65 0.69 -17.14
C PRO A 133 -14.36 2.07 -16.55
N GLU A 134 -14.86 2.36 -15.35
CA GLU A 134 -14.67 3.67 -14.71
C GLU A 134 -13.20 3.89 -14.32
N VAL A 135 -12.56 2.88 -13.75
CA VAL A 135 -11.13 2.96 -13.43
C VAL A 135 -10.29 3.11 -14.70
N ARG A 136 -10.62 2.40 -15.78
CA ARG A 136 -9.94 2.57 -17.08
C ARG A 136 -10.11 3.97 -17.64
N ALA A 137 -11.32 4.52 -17.57
CA ALA A 137 -11.62 5.88 -18.02
C ALA A 137 -10.82 6.91 -17.21
N ALA A 138 -10.81 6.79 -15.89
CA ALA A 138 -10.06 7.69 -15.01
C ALA A 138 -8.55 7.66 -15.31
N ILE A 139 -7.95 6.48 -15.47
CA ILE A 139 -6.53 6.35 -15.83
C ILE A 139 -6.24 7.02 -17.20
N ALA A 140 -7.13 6.84 -18.18
CA ALA A 140 -6.99 7.45 -19.49
C ALA A 140 -7.03 8.99 -19.42
N THR A 141 -7.94 9.56 -18.63
CA THR A 141 -8.03 11.03 -18.46
C THR A 141 -6.75 11.62 -17.83
N VAL A 142 -6.21 10.98 -16.79
CA VAL A 142 -4.96 11.41 -16.15
C VAL A 142 -3.77 11.30 -17.12
N ALA A 143 -3.69 10.21 -17.89
CA ALA A 143 -2.64 10.03 -18.88
C ALA A 143 -2.68 11.08 -20.00
N LEU A 144 -3.88 11.49 -20.43
CA LEU A 144 -4.06 12.55 -21.41
C LEU A 144 -3.71 13.94 -20.85
N ALA A 145 -4.11 14.24 -19.61
CA ALA A 145 -3.77 15.49 -18.94
C ALA A 145 -2.24 15.65 -18.77
N GLY A 146 -1.53 14.58 -18.36
CA GLY A 146 -0.07 14.61 -18.23
C GLY A 146 0.67 14.85 -19.55
N LYS A 147 0.15 14.34 -20.68
CA LYS A 147 0.71 14.62 -22.02
C LYS A 147 0.49 16.08 -22.43
N ALA A 148 -0.69 16.64 -22.17
CA ALA A 148 -0.98 18.04 -22.47
C ALA A 148 -0.13 19.02 -21.65
N ASP A 149 0.17 18.69 -20.39
CA ASP A 149 1.05 19.49 -19.55
C ASP A 149 2.53 19.38 -19.94
N ALA A 150 2.98 18.19 -20.37
CA ALA A 150 4.31 18.01 -20.92
C ALA A 150 4.51 18.81 -22.22
N GLN A 151 3.50 18.82 -23.10
CA GLN A 151 3.51 19.59 -24.34
C GLN A 151 3.62 21.10 -24.08
N ARG A 152 2.84 21.63 -23.12
CA ARG A 152 2.87 23.05 -22.72
C ARG A 152 4.21 23.48 -22.12
N ARG A 153 4.91 22.59 -21.41
CA ARG A 153 6.25 22.87 -20.87
C ARG A 153 7.32 22.98 -21.97
N ILE A 154 7.23 22.18 -23.04
CA ILE A 154 8.18 22.21 -24.16
C ILE A 154 7.97 23.45 -25.05
N GLU A 155 6.71 23.85 -25.27
CA GLU A 155 6.37 25.03 -26.09
C GLU A 155 6.63 26.37 -25.37
N GLY A 156 6.56 26.40 -24.04
CA GLY A 156 6.91 27.57 -23.23
C GLY A 156 8.40 27.92 -23.24
N ASP A 157 9.28 26.91 -23.34
CA ASP A 157 10.74 27.09 -23.28
C ASP A 157 11.34 27.55 -24.62
N THR A 158 10.62 27.31 -25.73
CA THR A 158 11.06 27.68 -27.09
C THR A 158 10.80 29.15 -27.45
N HIS A 159 10.01 29.89 -26.68
CA HIS A 159 9.69 31.30 -26.95
C HIS A 159 10.58 32.32 -26.22
N SER A 160 11.47 31.89 -25.32
CA SER A 160 12.38 32.78 -24.55
C SER A 160 13.74 33.03 -25.24
N GLY A 161 14.03 32.37 -26.37
CA GLY A 161 15.37 32.35 -26.97
C GLY A 161 15.67 33.35 -28.09
N ASN A 162 14.73 34.17 -28.58
CA ASN A 162 14.94 34.98 -29.80
C ASN A 162 14.69 36.48 -29.63
N GLN A 163 15.40 37.14 -28.72
CA GLN A 163 15.42 38.60 -28.57
C GLN A 163 16.84 39.08 -28.23
N VAL A 164 17.78 39.09 -29.19
CA VAL A 164 19.06 39.83 -29.01
C VAL A 164 19.45 40.63 -30.26
N ARG A 165 19.07 41.92 -30.20
CA ARG A 165 19.81 43.12 -30.62
C ARG A 165 19.96 43.43 -32.11
N ARG A 166 19.01 44.22 -32.64
CA ARG A 166 19.30 45.20 -33.70
C ARG A 166 19.86 46.48 -33.05
N SER A 167 21.14 46.78 -33.31
CA SER A 167 21.80 48.03 -32.90
C SER A 167 21.31 49.22 -33.74
N PRO A 168 21.17 50.43 -33.18
CA PRO A 168 20.89 51.64 -33.96
C PRO A 168 22.18 52.25 -34.55
N PRO A 169 22.09 53.07 -35.61
CA PRO A 169 23.25 53.66 -36.28
C PRO A 169 23.83 54.83 -35.46
N VAL A 170 25.15 54.95 -35.51
CA VAL A 170 25.93 56.03 -34.88
C VAL A 170 26.00 57.24 -35.82
N ASP A 171 25.43 58.38 -35.39
CA ASP A 171 25.61 59.67 -36.05
C ASP A 171 26.99 60.25 -35.68
N GLY A 172 27.86 60.36 -36.69
CA GLY A 172 29.20 60.94 -36.57
C GLY A 172 29.19 62.44 -36.78
N VAL A 173 29.28 63.21 -35.70
CA VAL A 173 29.68 64.62 -35.72
C VAL A 173 31.21 64.66 -35.86
N MET A 174 31.71 65.05 -37.03
CA MET A 174 33.12 65.41 -37.25
C MET A 174 33.21 66.91 -37.48
N GLY A 175 33.89 67.57 -36.54
CA GLY A 175 34.25 68.98 -36.60
C GLY A 175 35.21 69.30 -37.75
N THR A 176 35.17 70.57 -38.14
CA THR A 176 36.00 71.27 -39.11
C THR A 176 37.49 71.20 -38.81
N PRO A 177 38.33 71.47 -39.82
CA PRO A 177 39.19 72.64 -39.65
C PRO A 177 39.44 73.47 -40.92
N LEU A 178 39.91 74.70 -40.65
CA LEU A 178 40.50 75.76 -41.48
C LEU A 178 39.55 76.87 -41.94
#